data_AF-A0A7V9UXL0-F1
#
_entry.id   AF-A0A7V9UXL0-F1
#
_cell.length_a   1.000
_cell.length_b   1.000
_cell.length_c   1.000
_cell.angle_alpha   90.00
_cell.angle_beta   90.00
_cell.angle_gamma   90.00
#
_symmetry.space_group_name_H-M   'P 1'
#
loop_
_entity.id
_entity.type
_entity.pdbx_description
1 polymer ?
#
loop_
_entity_poly.entity_id
_entity_poly.type
_entity_poly.pdbx_seq_one_letter_code
_entity_poly.pdbx_strand_id
1 'polypeptide(L)'
;MFCRLFQLKTFLLLTIFVGGCAVEAANNRAGEIVGKSAVVNENSPKTIETENIPKGAAIKITPDSPADTVRVFYKNLREKRFREAMFLTNLRPAIEGLTDAELKDLQIDFEPIA
;
A
#
# COMPACT_ATOMS: atom_id res chain seq x y z
N MET A 1 -10.05 47.53 17.90
CA MET A 1 -10.98 47.63 16.75
C MET A 1 -11.10 46.27 16.06
N PHE A 2 -11.53 45.24 16.81
CA PHE A 2 -11.35 43.82 16.41
C PHE A 2 -12.53 42.90 16.81
N CYS A 3 -13.76 43.43 16.98
CA CYS A 3 -14.80 42.65 17.66
C CYS A 3 -16.24 42.77 17.12
N ARG A 4 -16.50 43.26 15.90
CA ARG A 4 -17.86 43.26 15.31
C ARG A 4 -17.84 43.19 13.79
N LEU A 5 -17.86 41.97 13.24
CA LEU A 5 -18.62 41.55 12.04
C LEU A 5 -18.28 40.11 11.59
N PHE A 6 -17.72 39.32 12.51
CA PHE A 6 -17.55 37.87 12.47
C PHE A 6 -18.89 37.08 12.46
N GLN A 7 -20.00 37.63 11.96
CA GLN A 7 -21.35 37.09 12.17
C GLN A 7 -22.31 37.13 10.96
N LEU A 8 -21.84 37.36 9.72
CA LEU A 8 -22.76 37.47 8.57
C LEU A 8 -22.41 36.67 7.30
N LYS A 9 -21.37 35.83 7.32
CA LYS A 9 -21.06 34.96 6.16
C LYS A 9 -21.30 33.47 6.41
N THR A 10 -21.78 33.10 7.59
CA THR A 10 -22.09 31.72 8.00
C THR A 10 -23.54 31.31 7.73
N PHE A 11 -24.29 32.05 6.91
CA PHE A 11 -25.71 31.78 6.70
C PHE A 11 -26.15 32.11 5.27
N LEU A 12 -25.48 31.55 4.27
CA LEU A 12 -26.03 31.52 2.92
C LEU A 12 -25.65 30.22 2.22
N LEU A 13 -26.70 29.42 2.01
CA LEU A 13 -26.81 28.24 1.16
C LEU A 13 -26.15 26.94 1.65
N LEU A 14 -26.85 26.38 2.63
CA LEU A 14 -27.14 24.97 2.78
C LEU A 14 -27.81 24.39 1.50
N THR A 15 -27.52 23.12 1.21
CA THR A 15 -28.22 22.18 0.31
C THR A 15 -28.16 22.44 -1.20
N ILE A 16 -27.49 21.55 -1.96
CA ILE A 16 -28.05 20.60 -2.95
C ILE A 16 -26.85 19.97 -3.71
N PHE A 17 -26.51 18.70 -3.42
CA PHE A 17 -26.25 17.62 -4.40
C PHE A 17 -25.72 16.39 -3.65
N VAL A 18 -26.65 15.62 -3.08
CA VAL A 18 -26.43 14.23 -2.71
C VAL A 18 -26.55 13.43 -4.00
N GLY A 19 -25.44 13.25 -4.72
CA GLY A 19 -25.33 12.31 -5.83
C GLY A 19 -24.90 10.95 -5.29
N GLY A 20 -25.86 10.15 -4.83
CA GLY A 20 -25.64 8.77 -4.42
C GLY A 20 -25.35 7.87 -5.62
N CYS A 21 -24.19 7.21 -5.61
CA CYS A 21 -23.96 6.01 -6.41
C CYS A 21 -24.76 4.86 -5.78
N ALA A 22 -25.91 4.54 -6.37
CA ALA A 22 -26.58 3.26 -6.12
C ALA A 22 -25.78 2.15 -6.84
N VAL A 23 -24.97 1.40 -6.10
CA VAL A 23 -24.57 0.05 -6.50
C VAL A 23 -25.47 -0.90 -5.74
N GLU A 24 -26.40 -1.51 -6.48
CA GLU A 24 -27.25 -2.57 -6.00
C GLU A 24 -26.42 -3.85 -5.93
N ALA A 25 -26.19 -4.33 -4.70
CA ALA A 25 -25.55 -5.59 -4.43
C ALA A 25 -26.53 -6.74 -4.74
N ALA A 26 -26.34 -7.38 -5.89
CA ALA A 26 -27.00 -8.64 -6.19
C ALA A 26 -26.48 -9.74 -5.24
N ASN A 27 -27.26 -10.00 -4.20
CA ASN A 27 -27.17 -11.18 -3.36
C ASN A 27 -27.79 -12.36 -4.12
N ASN A 28 -26.98 -13.36 -4.47
CA ASN A 28 -27.43 -14.74 -4.61
C ASN A 28 -26.35 -15.68 -4.07
N ARG A 29 -26.55 -16.04 -2.80
CA ARG A 29 -26.48 -17.40 -2.22
C ARG A 29 -25.26 -18.32 -2.51
N ALA A 30 -24.76 -18.78 -1.36
CA ALA A 30 -24.41 -20.16 -1.02
C ALA A 30 -23.01 -20.64 -1.43
N GLY A 31 -22.14 -20.63 -0.42
CA GLY A 31 -20.84 -21.28 -0.41
C GLY A 31 -20.26 -21.22 1.00
N GLU A 32 -20.95 -21.85 1.96
CA GLU A 32 -20.41 -22.18 3.26
C GLU A 32 -19.25 -23.17 3.08
N ILE A 33 -18.02 -22.76 3.39
CA ILE A 33 -16.99 -23.71 3.85
C ILE A 33 -16.44 -23.15 5.16
N VAL A 34 -16.94 -23.77 6.22
CA VAL A 34 -16.40 -23.76 7.58
C VAL A 34 -14.94 -24.24 7.56
N GLY A 35 -14.07 -23.39 8.12
CA GLY A 35 -12.95 -23.81 8.97
C GLY A 35 -11.73 -24.46 8.33
N LYS A 36 -10.60 -23.75 8.37
CA LYS A 36 -9.47 -24.12 9.26
C LYS A 36 -8.48 -22.97 9.37
N SER A 37 -8.38 -22.39 10.57
CA SER A 37 -7.18 -21.66 10.98
C SER A 37 -5.99 -22.60 10.82
N ALA A 38 -5.09 -22.27 9.90
CA ALA A 38 -3.72 -22.75 9.92
C ALA A 38 -2.86 -21.57 10.35
N VAL A 39 -2.63 -21.48 11.65
CA VAL A 39 -1.39 -20.93 12.18
C VAL A 39 -0.28 -21.82 11.62
N VAL A 40 0.57 -21.27 10.75
CA VAL A 40 1.93 -21.77 10.56
C VAL A 40 2.84 -20.58 10.80
N ASN A 41 3.27 -20.51 12.06
CA ASN A 41 4.54 -19.93 12.43
C ASN A 41 5.61 -20.96 12.06
N GLU A 42 6.51 -20.60 11.13
CA GLU A 42 7.88 -21.12 11.19
C GLU A 42 8.85 -20.13 10.54
N ASN A 43 9.66 -19.51 11.39
CA ASN A 43 10.88 -18.81 11.05
C ASN A 43 11.82 -19.74 10.27
N SER A 44 12.32 -19.32 9.10
CA SER A 44 13.77 -19.19 8.89
C SER A 44 14.11 -18.67 7.49
N PRO A 45 15.16 -17.85 7.36
CA PRO A 45 15.62 -17.29 6.10
C PRO A 45 16.36 -18.38 5.32
N LYS A 46 15.73 -18.87 4.25
CA LYS A 46 16.43 -19.75 3.30
C LYS A 46 17.23 -18.86 2.36
N THR A 47 18.55 -18.85 2.55
CA THR A 47 19.54 -18.40 1.56
C THR A 47 19.13 -18.90 0.17
N ILE A 48 18.70 -17.99 -0.70
CA ILE A 48 18.45 -18.34 -2.11
C ILE A 48 19.80 -18.29 -2.82
N GLU A 49 20.49 -19.42 -2.76
CA GLU A 49 21.48 -19.78 -3.76
C GLU A 49 20.77 -19.90 -5.11
N THR A 50 21.33 -19.22 -6.10
CA THR A 50 20.79 -19.17 -7.46
C THR A 50 21.14 -20.47 -8.17
N GLU A 51 20.32 -21.50 -8.00
CA GLU A 51 20.41 -22.66 -8.88
C GLU A 51 19.04 -23.32 -9.11
N ASN A 52 18.59 -23.24 -10.38
CA ASN A 52 17.55 -24.06 -11.00
C ASN A 52 16.14 -24.05 -10.36
N ILE A 53 15.48 -22.89 -10.33
CA ILE A 53 14.01 -22.88 -10.44
C ILE A 53 13.67 -22.98 -11.93
N PRO A 54 12.97 -24.03 -12.41
CA PRO A 54 12.52 -24.10 -13.80
C PRO A 54 11.68 -22.85 -14.05
N LYS A 55 12.20 -21.97 -14.90
CA LYS A 55 11.55 -20.71 -15.25
C LYS A 55 10.26 -21.08 -15.99
N GLY A 56 9.15 -21.12 -15.28
CA GLY A 56 7.82 -21.31 -15.86
C GLY A 56 7.56 -20.22 -16.91
N ALA A 57 6.42 -20.33 -17.62
CA ALA A 57 6.06 -19.36 -18.65
C ALA A 57 6.19 -17.92 -18.14
N ALA A 58 7.18 -17.19 -18.67
CA ALA A 58 7.48 -15.83 -18.25
C ALA A 58 6.55 -14.85 -18.99
N ILE A 59 5.69 -14.16 -18.25
CA ILE A 59 4.84 -13.10 -18.78
C ILE A 59 5.75 -11.92 -19.15
N LYS A 60 5.61 -11.37 -20.37
CA LYS A 60 6.32 -10.16 -20.78
C LYS A 60 5.78 -8.98 -19.97
N ILE A 61 6.63 -8.38 -19.15
CA ILE A 61 6.32 -7.14 -18.43
C ILE A 61 6.62 -5.98 -19.37
N THR A 62 5.60 -5.18 -19.69
CA THR A 62 5.79 -3.93 -20.43
C THR A 62 6.23 -2.83 -19.46
N PRO A 63 7.03 -1.84 -19.90
CA PRO A 63 7.36 -0.68 -19.07
C PRO A 63 6.09 0.05 -18.63
N ASP A 64 6.14 0.67 -17.46
CA ASP A 64 5.04 1.45 -16.86
C ASP A 64 3.74 0.64 -16.62
N SER A 65 3.83 -0.69 -16.66
CA SER A 65 2.71 -1.56 -16.27
C SER A 65 2.65 -1.73 -14.75
N PRO A 66 1.49 -2.10 -14.19
CA PRO A 66 1.39 -2.45 -12.77
C PRO A 66 2.39 -3.53 -12.35
N ALA A 67 2.65 -4.51 -13.21
CA ALA A 67 3.64 -5.55 -12.96
C ALA A 67 5.08 -4.99 -12.91
N ASP A 68 5.38 -3.97 -13.72
CA ASP A 68 6.66 -3.28 -13.69
C ASP A 68 6.84 -2.49 -12.40
N THR A 69 5.81 -1.79 -11.93
CA THR A 69 5.84 -1.09 -10.63
C THR A 69 6.14 -2.03 -9.48
N VAL A 70 5.51 -3.20 -9.43
CA VAL A 70 5.76 -4.23 -8.41
C VAL A 70 7.21 -4.76 -8.53
N ARG A 71 7.70 -5.00 -9.75
CA ARG A 71 9.08 -5.41 -9.99
C ARG A 71 10.07 -4.37 -9.46
N VAL A 72 9.82 -3.09 -9.71
CA VAL A 72 10.66 -1.97 -9.24
C VAL A 72 10.59 -1.84 -7.71
N PHE A 73 9.41 -2.02 -7.10
CA PHE A 73 9.24 -2.03 -5.66
C PHE A 73 10.14 -3.08 -4.98
N TYR A 74 10.07 -4.35 -5.41
CA TYR A 74 10.93 -5.41 -4.86
C TYR A 74 12.41 -5.25 -5.22
N LYS A 75 12.75 -4.56 -6.32
CA LYS A 75 14.13 -4.17 -6.62
C LYS A 75 14.65 -3.18 -5.57
N ASN A 76 13.87 -2.15 -5.26
CA ASN A 76 14.24 -1.14 -4.28
C ASN A 76 14.34 -1.72 -2.86
N LEU A 77 13.42 -2.62 -2.47
CA LEU A 77 13.50 -3.32 -1.18
C LEU A 77 14.81 -4.08 -0.99
N ARG A 78 15.20 -4.91 -1.97
CA ARG A 78 16.45 -5.69 -1.92
C ARG A 78 17.71 -4.83 -1.97
N GLU A 79 17.63 -3.66 -2.61
CA GLU A 79 18.71 -2.66 -2.63
C GLU A 79 18.76 -1.81 -1.36
N LYS A 80 17.91 -2.08 -0.35
CA LYS A 80 17.75 -1.28 0.88
C LYS A 80 17.40 0.19 0.61
N ARG A 81 16.76 0.44 -0.54
CA ARG A 81 16.24 1.75 -0.97
C ARG A 81 14.81 1.93 -0.47
N PHE A 82 14.65 1.92 0.85
CA PHE A 82 13.34 1.88 1.50
C PHE A 82 12.51 3.12 1.20
N ARG A 83 13.13 4.30 1.11
CA ARG A 83 12.43 5.54 0.74
C ARG A 83 11.73 5.39 -0.61
N GLU A 84 12.47 4.90 -1.60
CA GLU A 84 12.01 4.73 -2.97
C GLU A 84 11.02 3.57 -3.11
N ALA A 85 11.17 2.50 -2.33
CA ALA A 85 10.19 1.43 -2.28
C ALA A 85 8.85 1.95 -1.71
N MET A 86 8.88 2.62 -0.56
CA MET A 86 7.67 3.09 0.11
C MET A 86 6.95 4.20 -0.68
N PHE A 87 7.66 4.99 -1.49
CA PHE A 87 7.06 5.96 -2.42
C PHE A 87 6.17 5.33 -3.49
N LEU A 88 6.37 4.05 -3.81
CA LEU A 88 5.53 3.31 -4.76
C LEU A 88 4.27 2.74 -4.11
N THR A 89 4.04 3.03 -2.83
CA THR A 89 2.91 2.53 -2.05
C THR A 89 2.10 3.68 -1.47
N ASN A 90 1.01 3.33 -0.78
CA ASN A 90 0.17 4.30 -0.06
C ASN A 90 0.87 4.92 1.16
N LEU A 91 2.07 4.45 1.53
CA LEU A 91 2.84 4.94 2.69
C LEU A 91 3.63 6.22 2.41
N ARG A 92 3.64 6.71 1.17
CA ARG A 92 4.35 7.94 0.80
C ARG A 92 4.11 9.13 1.76
N PRO A 93 2.87 9.47 2.16
CA PRO A 93 2.63 10.62 3.05
C PRO A 93 3.26 10.45 4.44
N ALA A 94 3.49 9.21 4.88
CA ALA A 94 4.10 8.93 6.18
C ALA A 94 5.63 9.07 6.16
N ILE A 95 6.27 8.94 4.99
CA ILE A 95 7.74 8.92 4.88
C ILE A 95 8.34 10.17 4.21
N GLU A 96 7.53 10.98 3.52
CA GLU A 96 8.03 12.18 2.85
C GLU A 96 8.54 13.25 3.82
N GLY A 97 7.99 13.28 5.05
CA GLY A 97 8.41 14.21 6.10
C GLY A 97 9.60 13.74 6.95
N LEU A 98 10.04 12.48 6.79
CA LEU A 98 11.12 11.93 7.60
C LEU A 98 12.50 12.32 7.06
N THR A 99 13.40 12.64 7.98
CA THR A 99 14.83 12.79 7.68
C THR A 99 15.47 11.45 7.35
N ASP A 100 16.66 11.47 6.73
CA ASP A 100 17.37 10.24 6.41
C ASP A 100 17.85 9.48 7.66
N ALA A 101 18.08 10.19 8.77
CA ALA A 101 18.44 9.58 10.05
C ALA A 101 17.24 8.82 10.65
N GLU A 102 16.07 9.45 10.72
CA GLU A 102 14.85 8.81 11.24
C GLU A 102 14.44 7.62 10.35
N LEU A 103 14.55 7.76 9.03
CA LEU A 103 14.26 6.67 8.12
C LEU A 103 15.25 5.50 8.30
N LYS A 104 16.50 5.80 8.65
CA LYS A 104 17.52 4.79 8.94
C LYS A 104 17.20 4.01 10.21
N ASP A 105 16.70 4.67 11.24
CA ASP A 105 16.29 4.01 12.48
C ASP A 105 15.15 3.01 12.25
N LEU A 106 14.23 3.33 11.34
CA LEU A 106 13.13 2.45 10.92
C LEU A 106 13.56 1.29 10.01
N GLN A 107 14.80 1.26 9.50
CA GLN A 107 15.25 0.18 8.61
C GLN A 107 15.21 -1.19 9.27
N ILE A 108 15.40 -1.23 10.59
CA ILE A 108 15.36 -2.47 11.39
C ILE A 108 14.01 -3.16 11.25
N ASP A 109 12.92 -2.38 11.13
CA ASP A 109 11.56 -2.91 11.00
C ASP A 109 11.27 -3.44 9.58
N PHE A 110 12.05 -3.01 8.57
CA PHE A 110 11.90 -3.44 7.18
C PHE A 110 12.81 -4.61 6.80
N GLU A 111 13.86 -4.88 7.56
CA GLU A 111 14.78 -5.99 7.31
C GLU A 111 14.07 -7.37 7.24
N PRO A 112 13.00 -7.68 8.01
CA PRO A 112 12.30 -8.95 7.91
C PRO A 112 11.56 -9.20 6.58
N ILE A 113 11.30 -8.16 5.80
CA ILE A 113 10.51 -8.23 4.56
C ILE A 113 11.36 -8.06 3.29
N ALA A 114 12.65 -7.75 3.43
CA ALA A 114 13.60 -7.52 2.34
C ALA A 114 14.32 -8.80 1.92
#